data_AF-A0A7J4J0Z8-F1
#
_entry.id   AF-A0A7J4J0Z8-F1
#
_cell.length_a   1.000
_cell.length_b   1.000
_cell.length_c   1.000
_cell.angle_alpha   90.00
_cell.angle_beta   90.00
_cell.angle_gamma   90.00
#
_symmetry.space_group_name_H-M   'P 1'
#
loop_
_entity.id
_entity.type
_entity.pdbx_description
1 polymer ?
#
loop_
_entity_poly.entity_id
_entity_poly.type
_entity_poly.pdbx_seq_one_letter_code
_entity_poly.pdbx_strand_id
1 'polypeptide(L)'
;MKKKAMSQLWWIIAAAIIALIIVMLILVWFKGSGGKAFEDLDTRINQLKDDDNDKVANLFDKCPETPPDTDVDEKGCPQEKIIGVQ
;
A
#
# COMPACT_ATOMS: atom_id res chain seq x y z
N MET A 1 18.04 58.29 -17.88
CA MET A 1 17.73 57.83 -16.51
C MET A 1 17.08 56.45 -16.54
N LYS A 2 17.85 55.36 -16.47
CA LYS A 2 17.32 53.97 -16.48
C LYS A 2 18.08 53.10 -15.45
N LYS A 3 18.00 53.43 -14.16
CA LYS A 3 18.61 52.63 -13.07
C LYS A 3 17.60 52.01 -12.09
N LYS A 4 16.30 52.03 -12.39
CA LYS A 4 15.26 51.47 -11.50
C LYS A 4 14.76 50.07 -11.89
N ALA A 5 14.94 49.65 -13.15
CA ALA A 5 14.47 48.34 -13.63
C ALA A 5 15.33 47.16 -13.13
N MET A 6 16.63 47.40 -12.89
CA MET A 6 17.56 46.34 -12.45
C MET A 6 17.36 45.93 -10.98
N SER A 7 16.81 46.83 -10.16
CA SER A 7 16.52 46.57 -8.74
C SER A 7 15.21 45.80 -8.54
N GLN A 8 14.20 46.03 -9.38
CA GLN A 8 12.89 45.37 -9.25
C GLN A 8 12.92 43.89 -9.66
N LEU A 9 13.69 43.56 -10.70
CA LEU A 9 13.80 42.19 -11.18
C LEU A 9 14.42 41.23 -10.15
N TRP A 10 15.39 41.72 -9.37
CA TRP A 10 16.08 40.92 -8.36
C TRP A 10 15.15 40.52 -7.19
N TRP A 11 14.26 41.43 -6.76
CA TRP A 11 13.27 41.13 -5.72
C TRP A 11 12.22 40.11 -6.17
N ILE A 12 11.80 40.17 -7.44
CA ILE A 12 10.84 39.20 -8.01
C ILE A 12 11.48 37.81 -8.07
N ILE A 13 12.74 37.73 -8.52
CA ILE A 13 13.49 36.47 -8.57
C ILE A 13 13.70 35.91 -7.16
N ALA A 14 14.09 36.74 -6.20
CA ALA A 14 14.28 36.34 -4.80
C ALA A 14 12.97 35.82 -4.17
N ALA A 15 11.85 36.51 -4.38
CA ALA A 15 10.54 36.08 -3.90
C ALA A 15 10.10 34.74 -4.52
N ALA A 16 10.34 34.54 -5.82
CA ALA A 16 10.04 33.28 -6.49
C ALA A 16 10.87 32.12 -5.93
N ILE A 17 12.18 32.31 -5.70
CA ILE A 17 13.05 31.30 -5.10
C ILE A 17 12.60 30.95 -3.68
N ILE A 18 12.26 31.96 -2.86
CA ILE A 18 11.76 31.74 -1.50
C ILE A 18 10.44 30.97 -1.52
N ALA A 19 9.53 31.30 -2.43
CA ALA A 19 8.27 30.56 -2.58
C ALA A 19 8.52 29.09 -2.98
N LEU A 20 9.45 28.84 -3.91
CA LEU A 20 9.84 27.48 -4.30
C LEU A 20 10.48 26.70 -3.15
N ILE A 21 11.33 27.34 -2.34
CA ILE A 21 11.92 26.72 -1.15
C ILE A 21 10.84 26.42 -0.11
N ILE A 22 9.92 27.34 0.17
CA ILE A 22 8.82 27.12 1.11
C ILE A 22 7.93 25.98 0.62
N VAL A 23 7.58 25.93 -0.67
CA VAL A 23 6.82 24.83 -1.26
C VAL A 23 7.59 23.52 -1.15
N MET A 24 8.90 23.50 -1.45
CA MET A 24 9.73 22.31 -1.31
C MET A 24 9.81 21.85 0.14
N LEU A 25 9.96 22.77 1.09
CA LEU A 25 9.94 22.46 2.52
C LEU A 25 8.57 21.92 2.91
N ILE A 26 7.46 22.57 2.55
CA ILE A 26 6.12 22.06 2.81
C ILE A 26 5.97 20.65 2.23
N LEU A 27 6.42 20.39 0.99
CA LEU A 27 6.39 19.06 0.40
C LEU A 27 7.27 18.07 1.16
N VAL A 28 8.48 18.44 1.58
CA VAL A 28 9.38 17.57 2.36
C VAL A 28 8.81 17.26 3.75
N TRP A 29 8.23 18.24 4.43
CA TRP A 29 7.66 18.12 5.77
C TRP A 29 6.27 17.46 5.76
N PHE A 30 5.44 17.69 4.74
CA PHE A 30 4.11 17.07 4.61
C PHE A 30 4.12 15.68 3.95
N LYS A 31 5.13 15.34 3.13
CA LYS A 31 5.20 14.02 2.48
C LYS A 31 5.44 12.87 3.48
N GLY A 32 5.67 13.16 4.76
CA GLY A 32 5.95 12.17 5.80
C GLY A 32 4.77 11.64 6.64
N SER A 33 3.53 12.13 6.50
CA SER A 33 2.45 11.83 7.47
C SER A 33 1.28 10.97 6.95
N GLY A 34 1.35 10.42 5.74
CA GLY A 34 0.21 9.69 5.13
C GLY A 34 0.32 8.16 5.05
N GLY A 35 1.50 7.57 5.24
CA GLY A 35 1.74 6.17 4.84
C GLY A 35 1.10 5.11 5.74
N LYS A 36 0.97 5.37 7.04
CA LYS A 36 0.67 4.31 8.03
C LYS A 36 -0.80 3.93 8.14
N ALA A 37 -1.72 4.75 7.61
CA ALA A 37 -3.15 4.46 7.62
C ALA A 37 -3.61 3.64 6.41
N PHE A 38 -2.85 3.64 5.31
CA PHE A 38 -3.22 2.96 4.07
C PHE A 38 -2.73 1.51 4.03
N GLU A 39 -1.59 1.21 4.66
CA GLU A 39 -0.99 -0.15 4.69
C GLU A 39 -1.84 -1.17 5.49
N ASP A 40 -2.61 -0.71 6.49
CA ASP A 40 -3.49 -1.58 7.29
C ASP A 40 -4.68 -2.11 6.47
N LEU A 41 -5.23 -1.29 5.57
CA LEU A 41 -6.39 -1.70 4.79
C LEU A 41 -6.03 -2.73 3.71
N ASP A 42 -4.89 -2.55 3.04
CA ASP A 42 -4.45 -3.49 2.01
C ASP A 42 -4.21 -4.90 2.59
N THR A 43 -3.51 -4.96 3.72
CA THR A 43 -3.25 -6.23 4.43
C THR A 43 -4.56 -6.92 4.84
N ARG A 44 -5.54 -6.15 5.33
CA ARG A 44 -6.84 -6.69 5.74
C ARG A 44 -7.69 -7.16 4.56
N ILE A 45 -7.59 -6.50 3.40
CA ILE A 45 -8.27 -6.96 2.19
C ILE A 45 -7.66 -8.27 1.69
N ASN A 46 -6.33 -8.41 1.73
CA ASN A 46 -5.64 -9.65 1.31
C ASN A 46 -6.04 -10.86 2.18
N GLN A 47 -6.37 -10.66 3.45
CA GLN A 47 -6.85 -11.73 4.33
C GLN A 47 -8.27 -12.21 3.98
N LEU A 48 -9.10 -11.38 3.34
CA LEU A 48 -10.46 -11.75 2.91
C LEU A 48 -10.48 -12.45 1.54
N LYS A 49 -9.35 -12.47 0.84
CA LYS A 49 -9.17 -13.21 -0.41
C LYS A 49 -8.94 -14.69 -0.13
N ASP A 50 -9.04 -15.50 -1.17
CA ASP A 50 -8.67 -16.92 -1.23
C ASP A 50 -7.57 -17.03 -2.31
N ASP A 51 -6.32 -17.29 -1.90
CA ASP A 51 -5.16 -17.27 -2.81
C ASP A 51 -4.92 -18.59 -3.54
N ASP A 52 -5.25 -19.74 -2.92
CA ASP A 52 -5.10 -21.06 -3.53
C ASP A 52 -6.40 -21.60 -4.16
N ASN A 53 -7.51 -20.88 -3.99
CA ASN A 53 -8.83 -21.13 -4.57
C ASN A 53 -9.48 -22.42 -4.06
N ASP A 54 -9.25 -22.77 -2.79
CA ASP A 54 -9.84 -23.92 -2.12
C ASP A 54 -11.24 -23.62 -1.51
N LYS A 55 -11.73 -22.38 -1.67
CA LYS A 55 -12.99 -21.81 -1.15
C LYS A 55 -12.95 -21.42 0.32
N VAL A 56 -11.77 -21.35 0.93
CA VAL A 56 -11.55 -20.82 2.27
C VAL A 56 -10.74 -19.54 2.18
N ALA A 57 -11.21 -18.47 2.82
CA ALA A 57 -10.46 -17.22 2.82
C ALA A 57 -9.15 -17.38 3.62
N ASN A 58 -8.08 -16.71 3.17
CA ASN A 58 -6.75 -16.69 3.79
C ASN A 58 -6.78 -16.42 5.31
N LEU A 59 -7.76 -15.63 5.80
CA LEU A 59 -7.96 -15.35 7.22
C LEU A 59 -8.28 -16.60 8.05
N PHE A 60 -8.97 -17.56 7.45
CA PHE A 60 -9.44 -18.80 8.08
C PHE A 60 -8.66 -20.04 7.64
N ASP A 61 -7.94 -19.93 6.54
CA ASP A 61 -7.12 -20.99 5.99
C ASP A 61 -5.85 -21.22 6.84
N LYS A 62 -5.69 -22.46 7.30
CA LYS A 62 -4.54 -22.93 8.08
C LYS A 62 -3.56 -23.74 7.24
N CYS A 63 -3.96 -24.12 6.04
CA CYS A 63 -3.21 -24.94 5.10
C CYS A 63 -3.07 -24.17 3.78
N PRO A 64 -2.35 -23.04 3.77
CA PRO A 64 -2.12 -22.29 2.54
C PRO A 64 -1.38 -23.17 1.54
N GLU A 65 -1.81 -23.12 0.27
CA GLU A 65 -1.34 -23.97 -0.83
C GLU A 65 -2.10 -25.32 -0.96
N THR A 66 -3.36 -25.37 -0.54
CA THR A 66 -4.22 -26.51 -0.85
C THR A 66 -4.40 -26.62 -2.37
N PRO A 67 -4.19 -27.80 -2.97
CA PRO A 67 -4.40 -27.96 -4.41
C PRO A 67 -5.84 -27.61 -4.81
N PRO A 68 -6.03 -26.92 -5.94
CA PRO A 68 -7.37 -26.59 -6.43
C PRO A 68 -8.20 -27.86 -6.61
N ASP A 69 -9.50 -27.75 -6.37
CA ASP A 69 -10.47 -28.86 -6.38
C ASP A 69 -10.27 -29.92 -5.29
N THR A 70 -9.47 -29.65 -4.24
CA THR A 70 -9.39 -30.50 -3.04
C THR A 70 -10.58 -30.27 -2.13
N ASP A 71 -11.16 -31.35 -1.59
CA ASP A 71 -12.16 -31.26 -0.53
C ASP A 71 -11.47 -30.86 0.79
N VAL A 72 -11.68 -29.61 1.20
CA VAL A 72 -11.13 -29.04 2.43
C VAL A 72 -12.16 -28.94 3.55
N ASP A 73 -11.68 -28.94 4.79
CA ASP A 73 -12.47 -28.62 5.96
C ASP A 73 -12.66 -27.10 6.14
N GLU A 74 -13.37 -26.71 7.21
CA GLU A 74 -13.61 -25.30 7.57
C GLU A 74 -12.35 -24.48 7.86
N LYS A 75 -11.17 -25.11 7.89
CA LYS A 75 -9.86 -24.50 8.13
C LYS A 75 -9.00 -24.50 6.86
N GLY A 76 -9.55 -24.85 5.69
CA GLY A 76 -8.79 -24.92 4.44
C GLY A 76 -7.87 -26.14 4.35
N CYS A 77 -7.98 -27.09 5.28
CA CYS A 77 -7.08 -28.25 5.29
C CYS A 77 -7.73 -29.46 4.61
N PRO A 78 -6.98 -30.25 3.82
CA PRO A 78 -7.49 -31.45 3.19
C PRO A 78 -8.06 -32.42 4.22
N GLN A 79 -9.27 -32.91 3.98
CA GLN A 79 -9.80 -34.02 4.76
C GLN A 79 -8.93 -35.24 4.48
N GLU A 80 -8.36 -35.87 5.52
CA GLU A 80 -7.69 -37.15 5.37
C GLU A 80 -8.67 -38.12 4.70
N LYS A 81 -8.51 -38.34 3.40
CA LYS A 81 -9.09 -39.52 2.77
C LYS A 81 -8.35 -40.67 3.40
N ILE A 82 -9.00 -41.33 4.36
CA ILE A 82 -8.70 -42.71 4.70
C ILE A 82 -8.96 -43.48 3.40
N ILE A 83 -7.94 -43.53 2.53
CA ILE A 83 -7.86 -44.48 1.45
C ILE A 83 -7.86 -45.84 2.14
N GLY A 84 -9.05 -46.44 2.18
CA GLY A 84 -9.23 -47.83 2.58
C GLY A 84 -8.36 -48.70 1.69
N VAL A 85 -7.15 -48.98 2.17
CA VAL A 85 -6.41 -50.18 1.82
C VAL A 85 -6.86 -51.22 2.85
N GLN A 86 -7.92 -51.94 2.51
CA GLN A 86 -8.26 -53.25 3.07
C GLN A 86 -8.24 -54.26 1.95
#